data_AF-A0A3B0XE23-F1
#
_entry.id   AF-A0A3B0XE23-F1
#
_cell.length_a   1.000
_cell.length_b   1.000
_cell.length_c   1.000
_cell.angle_alpha   90.00
_cell.angle_beta   90.00
_cell.angle_gamma   90.00
#
_symmetry.space_group_name_H-M   'P 1'
#
loop_
_entity.id
_entity.type
_entity.pdbx_description
1 polymer ?
#
loop_
_entity_poly.entity_id
_entity_poly.type
_entity_poly.pdbx_seq_one_letter_code
_entity_poly.pdbx_strand_id
1 'polypeptide(L)'
;MSQYELPVLLVSDMPHVAFGSMNDTHSEEIELVNQLGEVLILGMRDNQFYDDISEKLEEWIEHAREHFSKEDQLMENCGFPALKVHSEEHQRVLEKMEALNQQWLDEHSIEPLAEYVFNEWVGWFDNHVNTMDMMTAQYLGQIFLQSAS
;
A
#
# COMPACT_ATOMS: atom_id res chain seq x y z
N MET A 1 -6.86 -18.24 -19.32
CA MET A 1 -5.89 -17.14 -19.08
C MET A 1 -6.45 -16.38 -17.90
N SER A 2 -5.60 -16.00 -16.93
CA SER A 2 -6.03 -15.14 -15.82
C SER A 2 -6.47 -13.79 -16.39
N GLN A 3 -7.51 -13.16 -15.82
CA GLN A 3 -7.89 -11.79 -16.19
C GLN A 3 -6.92 -10.74 -15.63
N TYR A 4 -6.04 -11.16 -14.72
CA TYR A 4 -5.05 -10.33 -14.04
C TYR A 4 -3.70 -10.37 -14.77
N GLU A 5 -3.08 -9.19 -14.91
CA GLU A 5 -1.80 -9.00 -15.59
C GLU A 5 -0.68 -8.70 -14.59
N LEU A 6 0.53 -9.17 -14.90
CA LEU A 6 1.74 -8.89 -14.12
C LEU A 6 2.70 -8.00 -14.91
N PRO A 7 3.49 -7.15 -14.23
CA PRO A 7 3.39 -6.84 -12.80
C PRO A 7 2.08 -6.12 -12.47
N VAL A 8 1.65 -6.16 -11.20
CA VAL A 8 0.46 -5.44 -10.72
C VAL A 8 0.63 -3.94 -10.97
N LEU A 9 1.80 -3.42 -10.61
CA LEU A 9 2.22 -2.04 -10.89
C LEU A 9 3.73 -2.00 -11.13
N LEU A 10 4.18 -1.26 -12.15
CA LEU A 10 5.60 -1.02 -12.36
C LEU A 10 6.09 0.08 -11.41
N VAL A 11 7.22 -0.14 -10.73
CA VAL A 11 7.88 0.92 -9.92
C VAL A 11 8.20 2.15 -10.77
N SER A 12 8.48 1.98 -12.07
CA SER A 12 8.70 3.12 -13.00
C SER A 12 7.48 4.00 -13.19
N ASP A 13 6.28 3.48 -12.94
CA ASP A 13 5.00 4.16 -13.12
C ASP A 13 4.49 4.75 -11.80
N MET A 14 5.21 4.53 -10.70
CA MET A 14 4.90 5.06 -9.37
C MET A 14 4.89 6.60 -9.37
N PRO A 15 3.86 7.24 -8.80
CA PRO A 15 3.90 8.67 -8.56
C PRO A 15 5.00 9.04 -7.56
N HIS A 16 5.73 10.12 -7.82
CA HIS A 16 6.83 10.55 -6.96
C HIS A 16 6.44 11.79 -6.14
N VAL A 17 6.81 11.78 -4.86
CA VAL A 17 6.63 12.90 -3.95
C VAL A 17 7.96 13.57 -3.60
N ALA A 18 7.89 14.80 -3.09
CA ALA A 18 9.07 15.64 -2.83
C ALA A 18 9.98 15.13 -1.70
N PHE A 19 9.50 14.20 -0.87
CA PHE A 19 10.22 13.67 0.27
C PHE A 19 10.75 12.27 -0.05
N GLY A 20 12.06 12.17 -0.30
CA GLY A 20 12.69 10.97 -0.89
C GLY A 20 12.37 9.67 -0.18
N SER A 21 12.39 9.65 1.15
CA SER A 21 12.13 8.42 1.92
C SER A 21 10.71 7.88 1.78
N MET A 22 9.72 8.71 1.40
CA MET A 22 8.38 8.22 1.09
C MET A 22 8.38 7.43 -0.23
N ASN A 23 9.16 7.88 -1.24
CA ASN A 23 9.28 7.15 -2.51
C ASN A 23 9.95 5.78 -2.30
N ASP A 24 10.89 5.67 -1.36
CA ASP A 24 11.52 4.39 -1.01
C ASP A 24 10.47 3.42 -0.45
N THR A 25 9.69 3.83 0.56
CA THR A 25 8.60 3.03 1.13
C THR A 25 7.53 2.66 0.10
N HIS A 26 7.16 3.58 -0.78
CA HIS A 26 6.18 3.32 -1.85
C HIS A 26 6.71 2.31 -2.87
N SER A 27 8.02 2.33 -3.17
CA SER A 27 8.64 1.34 -4.05
C SER A 27 8.67 -0.04 -3.39
N GLU A 28 8.98 -0.10 -2.09
CA GLU A 28 8.92 -1.33 -1.28
C GLU A 28 7.51 -1.93 -1.29
N GLU A 29 6.46 -1.12 -1.14
CA GLU A 29 5.08 -1.59 -1.22
C GLU A 29 4.75 -2.20 -2.59
N ILE A 30 5.12 -1.53 -3.67
CA ILE A 30 4.91 -2.04 -5.04
C ILE A 30 5.61 -3.39 -5.24
N GLU A 31 6.83 -3.56 -4.71
CA GLU A 31 7.55 -4.82 -4.78
C GLU A 31 6.81 -5.95 -4.05
N LEU A 32 6.31 -5.69 -2.84
CA LEU A 32 5.51 -6.66 -2.08
C LEU A 32 4.22 -7.03 -2.80
N VAL A 33 3.50 -6.03 -3.33
CA VAL A 33 2.25 -6.26 -4.07
C VAL A 33 2.48 -7.06 -5.34
N ASN A 34 3.58 -6.79 -6.06
CA ASN A 34 3.94 -7.58 -7.24
C ASN A 34 4.22 -9.04 -6.89
N GLN A 35 4.95 -9.30 -5.78
CA GLN A 35 5.18 -10.66 -5.31
C GLN A 35 3.89 -11.37 -4.90
N LEU A 36 2.97 -10.67 -4.22
CA LEU A 36 1.65 -11.20 -3.89
C LEU A 36 0.85 -11.51 -5.16
N GLY A 37 0.87 -10.62 -6.15
CA GLY A 37 0.22 -10.83 -7.45
C GLY A 37 0.72 -12.08 -8.17
N GLU A 38 2.03 -12.35 -8.12
CA GLU A 38 2.62 -13.56 -8.69
C GLU A 38 2.06 -14.82 -8.04
N VAL A 39 2.07 -14.90 -6.71
CA VAL A 39 1.57 -16.09 -5.98
C VAL A 39 0.06 -16.25 -6.09
N LEU A 40 -0.70 -15.15 -6.22
CA LEU A 40 -2.14 -15.22 -6.51
C LEU A 40 -2.44 -15.89 -7.85
N ILE A 41 -1.73 -15.51 -8.93
CA ILE A 41 -1.91 -16.13 -10.25
C ILE A 41 -1.51 -17.60 -10.25
N LEU A 42 -0.49 -17.98 -9.48
CA LEU A 42 -0.08 -19.37 -9.28
C LEU A 42 -1.14 -20.13 -8.48
N GLY A 43 -1.64 -19.56 -7.40
CA GLY A 43 -2.69 -20.10 -6.53
C GLY A 43 -4.00 -20.38 -7.25
N MET A 44 -4.37 -19.58 -8.25
CA MET A 44 -5.55 -19.82 -9.10
C MET A 44 -5.46 -21.14 -9.88
N ARG A 45 -4.26 -21.70 -10.05
CA ARG A 45 -4.00 -22.92 -10.82
C ARG A 45 -3.68 -24.10 -9.92
N ASP A 46 -3.02 -23.85 -8.79
CA ASP A 46 -2.50 -24.88 -7.91
C ASP A 46 -2.54 -24.39 -6.46
N ASN A 47 -3.18 -25.16 -5.59
CA ASN A 47 -3.35 -24.77 -4.19
C ASN A 47 -2.07 -24.95 -3.35
N GLN A 48 -1.00 -25.53 -3.89
CA GLN A 48 0.29 -25.59 -3.20
C GLN A 48 0.87 -24.21 -2.86
N PHE A 49 0.40 -23.14 -3.54
CA PHE A 49 0.83 -21.75 -3.32
C PHE A 49 0.02 -21.01 -2.26
N TYR A 50 -0.91 -21.67 -1.55
CA TYR A 50 -1.77 -21.00 -0.57
C TYR A 50 -0.99 -20.51 0.66
N ASP A 51 0.03 -21.26 1.09
CA ASP A 51 0.92 -20.81 2.16
C ASP A 51 1.71 -19.57 1.71
N ASP A 52 2.21 -19.55 0.47
CA ASP A 52 2.92 -18.39 -0.09
C ASP A 52 2.01 -17.15 -0.20
N ILE A 53 0.74 -17.31 -0.59
CA ILE A 53 -0.24 -16.21 -0.58
C ILE A 53 -0.43 -15.65 0.82
N SER A 54 -0.54 -16.53 1.82
CA SER A 54 -0.77 -16.13 3.21
C SER A 54 0.44 -15.36 3.75
N GLU A 55 1.66 -15.86 3.51
CA GLU A 55 2.91 -15.19 3.89
C GLU A 55 3.03 -13.81 3.22
N LYS A 56 2.84 -13.73 1.89
CA LYS A 56 2.98 -12.47 1.15
C LYS A 56 1.92 -11.43 1.50
N LEU A 57 0.70 -11.88 1.80
CA LEU A 57 -0.36 -10.98 2.26
C LEU A 57 -0.05 -10.43 3.65
N GLU A 58 0.46 -11.25 4.57
CA GLU A 58 0.86 -10.80 5.91
C GLU A 58 2.03 -9.82 5.86
N GLU A 59 3.06 -10.10 5.04
CA GLU A 59 4.18 -9.19 4.81
C GLU A 59 3.71 -7.82 4.31
N TRP A 60 2.78 -7.79 3.34
CA TRP A 60 2.26 -6.54 2.81
C TRP A 60 1.40 -5.78 3.84
N ILE A 61 0.57 -6.47 4.62
CA ILE A 61 -0.23 -5.84 5.69
C ILE A 61 0.67 -5.21 6.75
N GLU A 62 1.74 -5.90 7.16
CA GLU A 62 2.66 -5.36 8.16
C GLU A 62 3.44 -4.16 7.60
N HIS A 63 3.89 -4.23 6.34
CA HIS A 63 4.51 -3.10 5.67
C HIS A 63 3.57 -1.88 5.64
N ALA A 64 2.31 -2.06 5.22
CA ALA A 64 1.33 -0.97 5.17
C ALA A 64 1.06 -0.39 6.56
N ARG A 65 0.95 -1.22 7.59
CA ARG A 65 0.78 -0.78 9.00
C ARG A 65 1.95 0.08 9.45
N GLU A 66 3.18 -0.37 9.19
CA GLU A 66 4.38 0.37 9.56
C GLU A 66 4.49 1.69 8.77
N HIS A 67 4.25 1.65 7.46
CA HIS A 67 4.27 2.82 6.59
C HIS A 67 3.29 3.88 7.08
N PHE A 68 2.01 3.54 7.22
CA PHE A 68 0.99 4.48 7.69
C PHE A 68 1.29 5.00 9.10
N SER A 69 1.78 4.16 10.00
CA SER A 69 2.16 4.60 11.35
C SER A 69 3.30 5.60 11.33
N LYS A 70 4.32 5.40 10.48
CA LYS A 70 5.45 6.32 10.32
C LYS A 70 4.97 7.67 9.77
N GLU A 71 4.09 7.67 8.77
CA GLU A 71 3.54 8.90 8.20
C GLU A 71 2.61 9.64 9.15
N ASP A 72 1.72 8.94 9.84
CA ASP A 72 0.81 9.53 10.83
C ASP A 72 1.61 10.22 11.95
N GLN A 73 2.66 9.56 12.46
CA GLN A 73 3.57 10.15 13.45
C GLN A 73 4.29 11.38 12.89
N LEU A 74 4.74 11.33 11.63
CA LEU A 74 5.41 12.44 10.99
C LEU A 74 4.48 13.65 10.82
N MET A 75 3.24 13.40 10.39
CA MET A 75 2.17 14.39 10.26
C MET A 75 1.79 15.00 11.62
N GLU A 76 1.68 14.18 12.67
CA GLU A 76 1.42 14.65 14.03
C GLU A 76 2.56 15.56 14.54
N ASN A 77 3.80 15.12 14.39
CA ASN A 77 4.98 15.84 14.86
C ASN A 77 5.17 17.21 14.18
N CYS A 78 4.80 17.34 12.89
CA CYS A 78 4.90 18.61 12.16
C CYS A 78 3.61 19.44 12.20
N GLY A 79 2.56 18.97 12.88
CA GLY A 79 1.28 19.66 12.97
C GLY A 79 0.57 19.78 11.62
N PHE A 80 0.60 18.73 10.79
CA PHE A 80 -0.01 18.72 9.47
C PHE A 80 -1.53 18.98 9.57
N PRO A 81 -2.07 20.02 8.91
CA PRO A 81 -3.46 20.44 9.10
C PRO A 81 -4.53 19.38 8.75
N ALA A 82 -4.23 18.49 7.81
CA ALA A 82 -5.17 17.47 7.33
C ALA A 82 -4.91 16.07 7.93
N LEU A 83 -4.09 15.96 8.98
CA LEU A 83 -3.73 14.70 9.64
C LEU A 83 -4.93 13.77 9.82
N LYS A 84 -6.01 14.28 10.44
CA LYS A 84 -7.17 13.46 10.76
C LYS A 84 -7.77 12.75 9.55
N VAL A 85 -7.93 13.47 8.43
CA VAL A 85 -8.54 12.91 7.22
C VAL A 85 -7.58 11.93 6.54
N HIS A 86 -6.28 12.20 6.59
CA HIS A 86 -5.25 11.31 6.06
C HIS A 86 -5.17 10.00 6.85
N SER A 87 -5.06 10.07 8.19
CA SER A 87 -5.02 8.89 9.05
C SER A 87 -6.32 8.07 9.00
N GLU A 88 -7.48 8.70 8.81
CA GLU A 88 -8.75 8.00 8.61
C GLU A 88 -8.76 7.20 7.31
N GLU A 89 -8.12 7.70 6.25
CA GLU A 89 -7.98 6.97 4.98
C GLU A 89 -7.01 5.80 5.09
N HIS A 90 -5.87 5.99 5.77
CA HIS A 90 -4.95 4.90 6.13
C HIS A 90 -5.67 3.78 6.88
N GLN A 91 -6.40 4.13 7.94
CA GLN A 91 -7.14 3.18 8.75
C GLN A 91 -8.18 2.40 7.92
N ARG A 92 -8.92 3.09 7.03
CA ARG A 92 -9.91 2.46 6.15
C ARG A 92 -9.30 1.40 5.24
N VAL A 93 -8.11 1.68 4.70
CA VAL A 93 -7.39 0.77 3.79
C VAL A 93 -6.87 -0.43 4.56
N LEU A 94 -6.24 -0.20 5.72
CA LEU A 94 -5.73 -1.26 6.57
C LEU A 94 -6.84 -2.21 7.06
N GLU A 95 -7.99 -1.67 7.48
CA GLU A 95 -9.17 -2.47 7.86
C GLU A 95 -9.68 -3.34 6.70
N LYS A 96 -9.67 -2.80 5.47
CA LYS A 96 -10.06 -3.55 4.28
C LYS A 96 -9.08 -4.69 3.99
N MET A 97 -7.77 -4.45 4.12
CA MET A 97 -6.74 -5.48 3.95
C MET A 97 -6.87 -6.59 5.01
N GLU A 98 -7.05 -6.21 6.27
CA GLU A 98 -7.25 -7.17 7.38
C GLU A 98 -8.52 -8.01 7.19
N ALA A 99 -9.62 -7.40 6.71
CA ALA A 99 -10.84 -8.12 6.39
C ALA A 99 -10.66 -9.13 5.24
N LEU A 100 -9.91 -8.76 4.20
CA LEU A 100 -9.58 -9.66 3.08
C LEU A 100 -8.66 -10.79 3.54
N ASN A 101 -7.70 -10.53 4.42
CA ASN A 101 -6.86 -11.57 5.01
C ASN A 101 -7.69 -12.56 5.84
N GLN A 102 -8.60 -12.07 6.68
CA GLN A 102 -9.49 -12.94 7.44
C GLN A 102 -10.37 -13.80 6.51
N GLN A 103 -10.96 -13.20 5.47
CA GLN A 103 -11.73 -13.93 4.47
C GLN A 103 -10.88 -14.99 3.75
N TRP A 104 -9.64 -14.64 3.39
CA TRP A 104 -8.70 -15.56 2.76
C TRP A 104 -8.40 -16.78 3.66
N LEU A 105 -8.10 -16.55 4.94
CA LEU A 105 -7.80 -17.61 5.91
C LEU A 105 -9.00 -18.53 6.17
N ASP A 106 -10.23 -17.98 6.13
CA ASP A 106 -11.45 -18.75 6.39
C ASP A 106 -11.92 -19.55 5.16
N GLU A 107 -11.84 -18.95 3.96
CA GLU A 107 -12.51 -19.48 2.77
C GLU A 107 -11.53 -19.96 1.68
N HIS A 108 -10.26 -19.53 1.73
CA HIS A 108 -9.29 -19.63 0.64
C HIS A 108 -9.85 -19.15 -0.72
N SER A 109 -10.70 -18.12 -0.68
CA SER A 109 -11.27 -17.50 -1.87
C SER A 109 -10.28 -16.51 -2.45
N ILE A 110 -9.66 -16.86 -3.57
CA ILE A 110 -8.65 -16.00 -4.23
C ILE A 110 -9.28 -14.78 -4.88
N GLU A 111 -10.46 -14.92 -5.49
CA GLU A 111 -11.03 -13.88 -6.37
C GLU A 111 -11.22 -12.52 -5.66
N PRO A 112 -11.76 -12.42 -4.43
CA PRO A 112 -11.90 -11.13 -3.74
C PRO A 112 -10.54 -10.47 -3.44
N LEU A 113 -9.54 -11.27 -3.07
CA LEU A 113 -8.19 -10.78 -2.80
C LEU A 113 -7.48 -10.33 -4.08
N ALA A 114 -7.62 -11.10 -5.16
CA ALA A 114 -7.08 -10.74 -6.46
C ALA A 114 -7.73 -9.48 -7.03
N GLU A 115 -9.06 -9.35 -6.93
CA GLU A 115 -9.75 -8.12 -7.35
C GLU A 115 -9.24 -6.89 -6.60
N TYR A 116 -9.01 -7.03 -5.30
CA TYR A 116 -8.43 -5.94 -4.52
C TYR A 116 -7.01 -5.60 -4.95
N VAL A 117 -6.13 -6.59 -5.07
CA VAL A 117 -4.71 -6.40 -5.43
C VAL A 117 -4.54 -5.79 -6.82
N PHE A 118 -5.22 -6.34 -7.83
CA PHE A 118 -5.00 -5.97 -9.23
C PHE A 118 -5.82 -4.75 -9.66
N ASN A 119 -6.89 -4.37 -8.94
CA ASN A 119 -7.77 -3.27 -9.35
C ASN A 119 -7.98 -2.22 -8.26
N GLU A 120 -8.57 -2.58 -7.12
CA GLU A 120 -8.95 -1.60 -6.09
C GLU A 120 -7.72 -0.87 -5.51
N TRP A 121 -6.67 -1.60 -5.16
CA TRP A 121 -5.45 -1.04 -4.58
C TRP A 121 -4.70 -0.17 -5.60
N VAL A 122 -4.57 -0.59 -6.86
CA VAL A 122 -3.87 0.20 -7.89
C VAL A 122 -4.49 1.59 -8.04
N GLY A 123 -5.81 1.66 -8.12
CA GLY A 123 -6.53 2.93 -8.22
C GLY A 123 -6.45 3.77 -6.94
N TRP A 124 -6.48 3.11 -5.78
CA TRP A 124 -6.31 3.78 -4.49
C TRP A 124 -4.91 4.37 -4.34
N PHE A 125 -3.87 3.57 -4.57
CA PHE A 125 -2.47 3.93 -4.41
C PHE A 125 -2.10 5.11 -5.31
N ASP A 126 -2.45 5.06 -6.60
CA ASP A 126 -2.20 6.16 -7.53
C ASP A 126 -2.86 7.47 -7.04
N ASN A 127 -4.12 7.40 -6.62
CA ASN A 127 -4.82 8.59 -6.14
C ASN A 127 -4.26 9.08 -4.80
N HIS A 128 -3.95 8.18 -3.87
CA HIS A 128 -3.44 8.51 -2.54
C HIS A 128 -2.11 9.24 -2.63
N VAL A 129 -1.15 8.65 -3.36
CA VAL A 129 0.18 9.25 -3.55
C VAL A 129 0.09 10.59 -4.28
N ASN A 130 -0.72 10.68 -5.34
CA ASN A 130 -0.89 11.92 -6.10
C ASN A 130 -1.66 13.03 -5.38
N THR A 131 -2.29 12.76 -4.24
CA THR A 131 -3.13 13.75 -3.55
C THR A 131 -2.71 13.96 -2.11
N MET A 132 -2.84 12.96 -1.26
CA MET A 132 -2.64 13.09 0.18
C MET A 132 -1.13 13.15 0.49
N ASP A 133 -0.37 12.18 -0.01
CA ASP A 133 1.07 12.09 0.25
C ASP A 133 1.85 13.22 -0.39
N MET A 134 1.44 13.64 -1.59
CA MET A 134 2.03 14.81 -2.26
C MET A 134 1.89 16.06 -1.40
N MET A 135 0.72 16.28 -0.79
CA MET A 135 0.48 17.43 0.09
C MET A 135 1.28 17.31 1.40
N THR A 136 1.36 16.12 1.97
CA THR A 136 2.19 15.82 3.15
C THR A 136 3.66 16.09 2.87
N ALA A 137 4.22 15.55 1.78
CA ALA A 137 5.60 15.76 1.36
C ALA A 137 5.94 17.24 1.12
N GLN A 138 5.03 18.00 0.48
CA GLN A 138 5.21 19.44 0.26
C GLN A 138 5.24 20.21 1.58
N TYR A 139 4.35 19.88 2.52
CA TYR A 139 4.29 20.52 3.83
C TYR A 139 5.57 20.25 4.64
N LEU A 140 6.04 19.00 4.66
CA LEU A 140 7.29 18.62 5.31
C LEU A 140 8.49 19.40 4.76
N GLY A 141 8.58 19.53 3.43
CA GLY A 141 9.62 20.32 2.78
C GLY A 141 9.67 21.77 3.28
N GLN A 142 8.50 22.39 3.52
CA GLN A 142 8.43 23.75 4.05
C GLN A 142 8.90 23.84 5.52
N ILE A 143 8.56 22.85 6.35
CA ILE A 143 8.98 22.81 7.77
C ILE A 143 10.49 22.60 7.90
N PHE A 144 11.08 21.70 7.12
CA PHE A 144 12.51 21.44 7.18
C PHE A 144 13.34 22.64 6.68
N LEU A 145 12.85 23.38 5.70
CA LEU A 145 13.50 24.62 5.24
C LEU A 145 13.46 25.73 6.30
N GLN A 146 12.35 25.88 7.03
CA GLN A 146 12.21 26.88 8.10
C GLN A 146 13.02 26.55 9.36
N SER A 147 13.27 25.25 9.61
CA SER A 147 14.05 24.80 10.76
C SER A 147 15.58 24.91 10.55
N ALA A 148 16.01 25.11 9.30
CA ALA A 148 17.42 25.27 8.92
C ALA A 148 17.87 26.73 8.80
N SER A 149 16.98 27.69 9.03
CA SER A 149 17.21 29.15 9.00
C SER A 149 17.14 29.78 10.39
#